data_AF-A0A842TFI6-F1
#
_entry.id   AF-A0A842TFI6-F1
#
_cell.length_a   1.000
_cell.length_b   1.000
_cell.length_c   1.000
_cell.angle_alpha   90.00
_cell.angle_beta   90.00
_cell.angle_gamma   90.00
#
_symmetry.space_group_name_H-M   'P 1'
#
loop_
_entity.id
_entity.type
_entity.pdbx_description
1 polymer ?
#
loop_
_entity_poly.entity_id
_entity_poly.type
_entity_poly.pdbx_seq_one_letter_code
_entity_poly.pdbx_strand_id
1 'polypeptide(L)'
;MDRFWGQDGQPLLYEGERLTISAEKVKIGGTSKGDSKLKSLKKGSLYVTNVRVIFISMVNKKANLIGEKFDGLSIFYSDVTNAERVGPGGRSLKIECQYKKHKFIKKTAARIYFKNIPSDIADEIIKKVNESMKDKIVEKPKKKKEKPKKVKETYEPEEEEPDIPPDIRYMINELDQDEVELQCPKCGCLIKYKPGLKICPACKKEVNFFSE
;
A
#
# COMPACT_ATOMS: atom_id res chain seq x y z
N MET A 1 7.21 10.29 -3.20
CA MET A 1 6.01 10.25 -2.33
C MET A 1 4.87 9.77 -3.20
N ASP A 2 4.30 8.62 -2.87
CA ASP A 2 3.20 8.03 -3.64
C ASP A 2 1.97 8.93 -3.52
N ARG A 3 1.58 9.56 -4.63
CA ARG A 3 0.35 10.34 -4.71
C ARG A 3 -0.79 9.39 -5.04
N PHE A 4 -1.82 9.40 -4.21
CA PHE A 4 -3.02 8.57 -4.40
C PHE A 4 -4.23 9.38 -4.86
N TRP A 5 -4.01 10.56 -5.43
CA TRP A 5 -5.07 11.44 -5.89
C TRP A 5 -4.72 12.17 -7.20
N GLY A 6 -5.73 12.34 -8.04
CA GLY A 6 -5.69 13.02 -9.33
C GLY A 6 -5.76 14.54 -9.20
N GLN A 7 -5.96 15.20 -10.34
CA GLN A 7 -5.83 16.67 -10.44
C GLN A 7 -6.87 17.43 -9.61
N ASP A 8 -8.06 16.86 -9.46
CA ASP A 8 -9.18 17.47 -8.74
C ASP A 8 -9.34 16.96 -7.30
N GLY A 9 -8.34 16.26 -6.75
CA GLY A 9 -8.43 15.65 -5.42
C GLY A 9 -9.36 14.42 -5.37
N GLN A 10 -9.59 13.78 -6.52
CA GLN A 10 -10.22 12.47 -6.62
C GLN A 10 -9.19 11.36 -6.40
N PRO A 11 -9.56 10.19 -5.86
CA PRO A 11 -8.61 9.10 -5.65
C PRO A 11 -8.12 8.49 -6.97
N LEU A 12 -6.84 8.15 -7.03
CA LEU A 12 -6.29 7.29 -8.09
C LEU A 12 -6.45 5.83 -7.65
N LEU A 13 -7.21 5.07 -8.42
CA LEU A 13 -7.52 3.68 -8.14
C LEU A 13 -6.52 2.75 -8.84
N TYR A 14 -6.14 1.65 -8.18
CA TYR A 14 -5.38 0.59 -8.83
C TYR A 14 -6.24 -0.16 -9.85
N GLU A 15 -5.59 -0.91 -10.74
CA GLU A 15 -6.30 -1.83 -11.62
C GLU A 15 -7.15 -2.83 -10.81
N GLY A 16 -8.43 -2.95 -11.17
CA GLY A 16 -9.40 -3.76 -10.42
C GLY A 16 -9.90 -3.17 -9.09
N GLU A 17 -9.36 -2.04 -8.64
CA GLU A 17 -9.90 -1.29 -7.50
C GLU A 17 -11.15 -0.50 -7.94
N ARG A 18 -12.24 -0.66 -7.18
CA ARG A 18 -13.54 -0.04 -7.45
C ARG A 18 -13.98 0.79 -6.25
N LEU A 19 -14.43 2.01 -6.53
CA LEU A 19 -15.06 2.86 -5.52
C LEU A 19 -16.44 2.30 -5.17
N THR A 20 -16.67 2.01 -3.89
CA THR A 20 -17.94 1.50 -3.36
C THR A 20 -18.84 2.65 -2.93
N ILE A 21 -18.32 3.52 -2.06
CA ILE A 21 -19.07 4.65 -1.50
C ILE A 21 -18.11 5.77 -1.08
N SER A 22 -18.62 7.01 -1.01
CA SER A 22 -17.85 8.18 -0.60
C SER A 22 -18.66 9.13 0.25
N ALA A 23 -17.99 9.83 1.17
CA ALA A 23 -18.56 10.93 1.95
C ALA A 23 -17.71 12.19 1.84
N GLU A 24 -18.38 13.32 1.66
CA GLU A 24 -17.74 14.63 1.76
C GLU A 24 -17.77 15.18 3.19
N LYS A 25 -16.98 16.23 3.42
CA LYS A 25 -16.99 17.04 4.65
C LYS A 25 -16.65 16.25 5.93
N VAL A 26 -16.02 15.08 5.78
CA VAL A 26 -15.50 14.27 6.88
C VAL A 26 -14.32 14.99 7.53
N LYS A 27 -14.25 14.97 8.86
CA LYS A 27 -13.18 15.61 9.63
C LYS A 27 -12.28 14.56 10.28
N ILE A 28 -10.98 14.84 10.38
CA ILE A 28 -10.09 14.03 11.21
C ILE A 28 -10.07 14.61 12.62
N GLY A 29 -10.48 13.78 13.59
CA GLY A 29 -10.69 14.14 14.98
C GLY A 29 -9.42 14.19 15.84
N GLY A 30 -8.26 13.84 15.28
CA GLY A 30 -6.98 13.66 15.96
C GLY A 30 -6.45 12.24 15.80
N THR A 31 -5.16 12.04 16.12
CA THR A 31 -4.49 10.74 16.07
C THR A 31 -3.76 10.52 17.39
N SER A 32 -3.95 9.36 18.02
CA SER A 32 -3.40 9.15 19.37
C SER A 32 -1.89 8.91 19.35
N LYS A 33 -1.34 8.35 18.26
CA LYS A 33 0.09 8.12 18.05
C LYS A 33 0.41 8.07 16.56
N GLY A 34 1.01 9.14 16.05
CA GLY A 34 1.84 9.08 14.87
C GLY A 34 1.35 9.78 13.61
N ASP A 35 2.34 9.92 12.74
CA ASP A 35 2.48 10.75 11.55
C ASP A 35 2.09 12.24 11.70
N SER A 36 3.11 13.12 11.66
CA SER A 36 2.91 14.58 11.64
C SER A 36 2.06 15.03 10.46
N LYS A 37 2.02 14.26 9.38
CA LYS A 37 1.16 14.51 8.22
C LYS A 37 -0.33 14.52 8.57
N LEU A 38 -0.77 13.77 9.57
CA LEU A 38 -2.19 13.71 9.93
C LEU A 38 -2.68 15.00 10.61
N LYS A 39 -1.78 15.88 11.07
CA LYS A 39 -2.14 17.17 11.71
C LYS A 39 -2.59 18.23 10.71
N SER A 40 -2.10 18.21 9.47
CA SER A 40 -2.52 19.16 8.42
C SER A 40 -3.87 18.77 7.82
N LEU A 41 -4.25 17.51 7.91
CA LEU A 41 -5.50 16.95 7.39
C LEU A 41 -6.68 17.28 8.31
N LYS A 42 -7.42 18.35 8.03
CA LYS A 42 -8.54 18.80 8.88
C LYS A 42 -9.90 18.29 8.43
N LYS A 43 -10.22 18.51 7.15
CA LYS A 43 -11.55 18.23 6.57
C LYS A 43 -11.40 17.92 5.09
N GLY A 44 -12.04 16.85 4.65
CA GLY A 44 -11.88 16.35 3.29
C GLY A 44 -12.99 15.40 2.88
N SER A 45 -12.69 14.62 1.84
CA SER A 45 -13.55 13.56 1.33
C SER A 45 -12.96 12.21 1.69
N LEU A 46 -13.84 11.30 2.12
CA LEU A 46 -13.53 9.91 2.44
C LEU A 46 -14.09 9.03 1.33
N TYR A 47 -13.28 8.11 0.85
CA TYR A 47 -13.60 7.18 -0.22
C TYR A 47 -13.36 5.76 0.30
N VAL A 48 -14.32 4.89 0.04
CA VAL A 48 -14.29 3.48 0.45
C VAL A 48 -14.25 2.65 -0.82
N THR A 49 -13.21 1.84 -0.99
CA THR A 49 -13.04 0.97 -2.15
C THR A 49 -13.20 -0.50 -1.74
N ASN A 50 -13.09 -1.42 -2.67
CA ASN A 50 -12.99 -2.85 -2.36
C ASN A 50 -11.65 -3.24 -1.71
N VAL A 51 -10.63 -2.38 -1.74
CA VAL A 51 -9.25 -2.70 -1.29
C VAL A 51 -8.79 -1.85 -0.10
N ARG A 52 -9.25 -0.60 0.01
CA ARG A 52 -8.75 0.36 1.01
C ARG A 52 -9.74 1.48 1.30
N VAL A 53 -9.43 2.23 2.36
CA VAL A 53 -10.06 3.51 2.68
C VAL A 53 -9.10 4.64 2.34
N ILE A 54 -9.58 5.63 1.59
CA ILE A 54 -8.78 6.77 1.14
C ILE A 54 -9.42 8.04 1.70
N PHE A 55 -8.64 8.92 2.32
CA PHE A 55 -9.10 10.24 2.73
C PHE A 55 -8.23 11.31 2.11
N ILE A 56 -8.86 12.27 1.43
CA ILE A 56 -8.19 13.35 0.71
C ILE A 56 -8.70 14.68 1.27
N SER A 57 -7.78 15.52 1.71
CA SER A 57 -8.03 16.86 2.24
C SER A 57 -7.35 17.90 1.37
N MET A 58 -8.03 19.02 1.17
CA MET A 58 -7.38 20.21 0.64
C MET A 58 -6.55 20.84 1.76
N VAL A 59 -5.24 20.93 1.58
CA VAL A 59 -4.29 21.44 2.59
C VAL A 59 -3.79 22.85 2.27
N ASN A 60 -3.66 23.20 0.99
CA ASN A 60 -3.26 24.54 0.57
C ASN A 60 -4.11 25.04 -0.61
N LYS A 61 -5.09 25.90 -0.31
CA LYS A 61 -5.98 26.48 -1.33
C LYS A 61 -5.26 27.33 -2.37
N LYS A 62 -4.13 27.94 -2.01
CA LYS A 62 -3.39 28.90 -2.84
C LYS A 62 -2.27 28.25 -3.64
N ALA A 63 -2.01 26.95 -3.45
CA ALA A 63 -0.96 26.25 -4.18
C ALA A 63 -1.34 26.08 -5.65
N ASN A 64 -0.39 26.37 -6.53
CA ASN A 64 -0.51 26.12 -7.97
C ASN A 64 -0.24 24.64 -8.30
N LEU A 65 0.67 24.00 -7.55
CA LEU A 65 0.99 22.59 -7.73
C LEU A 65 -0.04 21.71 -7.00
N ILE A 66 -0.58 20.74 -7.73
CA ILE A 66 -1.63 19.82 -7.23
C ILE A 66 -1.14 19.02 -6.02
N GLY A 67 0.13 18.59 -6.04
CA GLY A 67 0.77 17.85 -4.94
C GLY A 67 0.97 18.66 -3.66
N GLU A 68 0.80 19.98 -3.73
CA GLU A 68 0.82 20.88 -2.55
C GLU A 68 -0.60 21.32 -2.18
N LYS A 69 -1.54 21.28 -3.13
CA LYS A 69 -2.94 21.67 -2.94
C LYS A 69 -3.71 20.64 -2.12
N PHE A 70 -3.48 19.37 -2.38
CA PHE A 70 -4.14 18.23 -1.74
C PHE A 70 -3.13 17.33 -1.04
N ASP A 71 -3.53 16.80 0.11
CA ASP A 71 -2.82 15.76 0.84
C ASP A 71 -3.83 14.76 1.42
N GLY A 72 -3.38 13.58 1.82
CA GLY A 72 -4.29 12.53 2.21
C GLY A 72 -3.62 11.32 2.83
N LEU A 73 -4.44 10.31 3.07
CA LEU A 73 -4.05 9.02 3.61
C LEU A 73 -4.77 7.91 2.85
N SER A 74 -4.09 6.78 2.70
CA SER A 74 -4.57 5.57 2.05
C SER A 74 -4.31 4.41 3.00
N ILE A 75 -5.38 3.79 3.52
CA ILE A 75 -5.32 2.70 4.49
C ILE A 75 -5.86 1.43 3.85
N PHE A 76 -4.98 0.48 3.55
CA PHE A 76 -5.38 -0.84 3.06
C PHE A 76 -6.09 -1.64 4.16
N TYR A 77 -7.15 -2.38 3.80
CA TYR A 77 -7.84 -3.24 4.77
C TYR A 77 -6.91 -4.31 5.37
N SER A 78 -5.91 -4.75 4.60
CA SER A 78 -4.84 -5.64 5.07
C SER A 78 -4.04 -5.06 6.25
N ASP A 79 -3.94 -3.74 6.37
CA ASP A 79 -3.20 -3.05 7.41
C ASP A 79 -4.08 -2.58 8.58
N VAL A 80 -5.40 -2.73 8.46
CA VAL A 80 -6.35 -2.43 9.54
C VAL A 80 -6.41 -3.58 10.53
N THR A 81 -6.32 -3.25 11.82
CA THR A 81 -6.44 -4.20 12.93
C THR A 81 -7.80 -4.12 13.62
N ASN A 82 -8.45 -2.96 13.60
CA ASN A 82 -9.80 -2.78 14.14
C ASN A 82 -10.48 -1.57 13.49
N ALA A 83 -11.80 -1.62 13.34
CA ALA A 83 -12.63 -0.48 12.97
C ALA A 83 -13.92 -0.53 13.78
N GLU A 84 -14.25 0.55 14.49
CA GLU A 84 -15.46 0.62 15.32
C GLU A 84 -16.06 2.03 15.36
N ARG A 85 -17.37 2.11 15.54
CA ARG A 85 -18.06 3.37 15.79
C ARG A 85 -17.75 3.86 17.20
N VAL A 86 -17.47 5.15 17.34
CA VAL A 86 -17.16 5.79 18.62
C VAL A 86 -17.88 7.13 18.78
N GLY A 87 -17.98 7.60 20.02
CA GLY A 87 -18.57 8.90 20.36
C GLY A 87 -20.10 8.92 20.44
N PRO A 88 -20.68 10.02 20.93
CA PRO A 88 -22.11 10.13 21.18
C PRO A 88 -22.93 10.00 19.89
N GLY A 89 -23.80 8.97 19.85
CA GLY A 89 -24.63 8.63 18.69
C GLY A 89 -23.90 7.92 17.55
N GLY A 90 -22.69 7.39 17.77
CA GLY A 90 -21.97 6.60 16.76
C GLY A 90 -21.55 7.39 15.51
N ARG A 91 -21.49 8.72 15.60
CA ARG A 91 -21.21 9.64 14.48
C ARG A 91 -19.72 9.79 14.14
N SER A 92 -18.87 9.02 14.81
CA SER A 92 -17.44 8.96 14.52
C SER A 92 -17.02 7.51 14.30
N LEU A 93 -16.03 7.32 13.45
CA LEU A 93 -15.41 6.02 13.18
C LEU A 93 -13.97 6.08 13.68
N LYS A 94 -13.57 5.11 14.50
CA LYS A 94 -12.17 4.89 14.87
C LYS A 94 -11.62 3.75 14.02
N ILE A 95 -10.55 4.02 13.28
CA ILE A 95 -9.77 3.00 12.57
C ILE A 95 -8.43 2.85 13.26
N GLU A 96 -8.09 1.62 13.62
CA GLU A 96 -6.77 1.25 14.13
C GLU A 96 -6.02 0.50 13.03
N CYS A 97 -4.84 0.99 12.65
CA CYS A 97 -4.06 0.44 11.54
C CYS A 97 -2.56 0.46 11.82
N GLN A 98 -1.81 -0.36 11.10
CA GLN A 98 -0.37 -0.44 11.18
C GLN A 98 0.27 0.07 9.89
N TYR A 99 1.13 1.10 9.97
CA TYR A 99 1.83 1.63 8.80
C TYR A 99 3.33 1.38 8.90
N LYS A 100 3.95 1.06 7.76
CA LYS A 100 5.41 0.98 7.63
C LYS A 100 5.97 2.41 7.57
N LYS A 101 6.90 2.74 8.46
CA LYS A 101 7.61 4.03 8.38
C LYS A 101 8.77 3.85 7.38
N HIS A 102 8.88 4.70 6.37
CA HIS A 102 9.85 4.61 5.25
C HIS A 102 11.32 4.37 5.64
N LYS A 103 11.71 4.54 6.91
CA LYS A 103 13.07 4.33 7.42
C LYS A 103 13.24 3.11 8.33
N PHE A 104 12.16 2.43 8.73
CA PHE A 104 12.25 1.32 9.69
C PHE A 104 11.26 0.20 9.33
N ILE A 105 11.73 -1.05 9.40
CA ILE A 105 10.90 -2.27 9.30
C ILE A 105 9.82 -2.32 10.41
N LYS A 106 9.95 -1.47 11.45
CA LYS A 106 8.98 -1.37 12.54
C LYS A 106 7.67 -0.73 12.05
N LYS A 107 6.62 -1.56 11.99
CA LYS A 107 5.24 -1.10 11.84
C LYS A 107 4.86 -0.23 13.04
N THR A 108 4.32 0.95 12.78
CA THR A 108 3.80 1.84 13.83
C THR A 108 2.28 1.74 13.84
N ALA A 109 1.69 1.55 15.01
CA ALA A 109 0.23 1.57 15.17
C ALA A 109 -0.27 3.03 15.17
N ALA A 110 -1.23 3.33 14.30
CA ALA A 110 -2.02 4.58 14.33
C ALA A 110 -3.45 4.27 14.75
N ARG A 111 -4.05 5.26 15.41
CA ARG A 111 -5.49 5.33 15.60
C ARG A 111 -5.97 6.62 14.96
N ILE A 112 -6.88 6.49 14.00
CA ILE A 112 -7.40 7.59 13.20
C ILE A 112 -8.89 7.71 13.51
N TYR A 113 -9.31 8.90 13.89
CA TYR A 113 -10.70 9.19 14.22
C TYR A 113 -11.32 10.02 13.08
N PHE A 114 -12.30 9.47 12.39
CA PHE A 114 -13.11 10.19 11.41
C PHE A 114 -14.39 10.67 12.10
N LYS A 115 -14.66 11.97 12.04
CA LYS A 115 -15.84 12.64 12.59
C LYS A 115 -16.75 13.09 11.45
N ASN A 116 -18.04 13.21 11.73
CA ASN A 116 -19.07 13.58 10.75
C ASN A 116 -19.16 12.59 9.58
N ILE A 117 -18.96 11.31 9.88
CA ILE A 117 -19.11 10.24 8.88
C ILE A 117 -20.57 9.77 8.86
N PRO A 118 -21.21 9.64 7.68
CA PRO A 118 -22.51 9.00 7.54
C PRO A 118 -22.49 7.56 8.06
N SER A 119 -23.61 7.12 8.63
CA SER A 119 -23.74 5.80 9.27
C SER A 119 -23.48 4.65 8.29
N ASP A 120 -24.14 4.69 7.14
CA ASP A 120 -23.98 3.75 6.03
C ASP A 120 -22.51 3.55 5.63
N ILE A 121 -21.75 4.63 5.55
CA ILE A 121 -20.32 4.58 5.20
C ILE A 121 -19.48 3.98 6.32
N ALA A 122 -19.77 4.33 7.58
CA ALA A 122 -19.09 3.74 8.72
C ALA A 122 -19.34 2.23 8.80
N ASP A 123 -20.56 1.77 8.52
CA ASP A 123 -20.91 0.34 8.54
C ASP A 123 -20.26 -0.41 7.39
N GLU A 124 -20.21 0.19 6.19
CA GLU A 124 -19.52 -0.43 5.05
C GLU A 124 -18.02 -0.60 5.32
N ILE A 125 -17.36 0.38 5.93
CA ILE A 125 -15.94 0.25 6.31
C ILE A 125 -15.76 -0.88 7.33
N ILE A 126 -16.60 -0.94 8.37
CA ILE A 126 -16.53 -1.99 9.39
C ILE A 126 -16.75 -3.37 8.77
N LYS A 127 -17.74 -3.50 7.88
CA LYS A 127 -18.00 -4.73 7.13
C LYS A 127 -16.79 -5.17 6.31
N LYS A 128 -16.20 -4.27 5.50
CA LYS A 128 -15.01 -4.56 4.69
C LYS A 128 -13.80 -4.96 5.52
N VAL A 129 -13.60 -4.29 6.65
CA VAL A 129 -12.53 -4.63 7.60
C VAL A 129 -12.75 -6.01 8.20
N ASN A 130 -13.98 -6.35 8.59
CA ASN A 130 -14.32 -7.68 9.12
C ASN A 130 -14.20 -8.79 8.06
N GLU A 131 -14.60 -8.54 6.81
CA GLU A 131 -14.39 -9.43 5.67
C GLU A 131 -12.89 -9.72 5.48
N SER A 132 -12.07 -8.67 5.40
CA SER A 132 -10.62 -8.80 5.24
C SER A 132 -9.94 -9.54 6.41
N MET A 133 -10.46 -9.42 7.63
CA MET A 133 -9.94 -10.17 8.79
C MET A 133 -10.32 -11.65 8.77
N LYS A 134 -11.52 -12.01 8.25
CA LYS A 134 -11.91 -13.42 8.11
C LYS A 134 -10.97 -14.15 7.13
N ASP A 135 -10.63 -13.50 6.02
CA ASP A 135 -9.72 -14.07 5.03
C ASP A 135 -8.33 -14.38 5.61
N LYS A 136 -7.85 -13.57 6.58
CA LYS A 136 -6.60 -13.82 7.30
C LYS A 136 -6.64 -15.04 8.23
N ILE A 137 -7.80 -15.39 8.77
CA ILE A 137 -7.95 -16.52 9.72
C ILE A 137 -8.00 -17.86 8.96
N VAL A 138 -8.38 -17.83 7.67
CA VAL A 138 -8.47 -19.04 6.82
C VAL A 138 -7.09 -19.48 6.29
N GLU A 139 -6.04 -18.68 6.45
CA GLU A 139 -4.66 -19.16 6.26
C GLU A 139 -4.31 -20.19 7.34
N LYS A 140 -4.43 -21.47 6.97
CA LYS A 140 -4.06 -22.66 7.75
C LYS A 140 -2.78 -22.41 8.55
N PRO A 141 -2.71 -22.80 9.84
CA PRO A 141 -1.49 -22.66 10.60
C PRO A 141 -0.37 -23.44 9.90
N LYS A 142 0.69 -22.74 9.48
CA LYS A 142 1.96 -23.39 9.13
C LYS A 142 2.33 -24.25 10.32
N LYS A 143 2.32 -25.58 10.15
CA LYS A 143 2.79 -26.55 11.14
C LYS A 143 4.09 -26.01 11.73
N LYS A 144 4.11 -25.77 13.04
CA LYS A 144 5.36 -25.63 13.78
C LYS A 144 6.14 -26.91 13.51
N LYS A 145 7.21 -26.83 12.69
CA LYS A 145 8.22 -27.88 12.66
C LYS A 145 8.82 -27.90 14.06
N GLU A 146 8.53 -28.95 14.82
CA GLU A 146 9.27 -29.28 16.04
C GLU A 146 10.76 -29.35 15.67
N LYS A 147 11.60 -28.72 16.50
CA LYS A 147 13.05 -28.81 16.39
C LYS A 147 13.46 -30.27 16.65
N PRO A 148 14.12 -30.98 15.70
CA PRO A 148 14.77 -32.22 16.04
C PRO A 148 16.02 -31.94 16.86
N LYS A 149 16.24 -32.77 17.88
CA LYS A 149 17.46 -32.82 18.69
C LYS A 149 18.68 -33.00 17.77
N LYS A 150 19.77 -32.30 18.11
CA LYS A 150 21.11 -32.48 17.52
C LYS A 150 21.51 -33.96 17.54
N VAL A 151 21.75 -34.54 16.37
CA VAL A 151 22.59 -35.73 16.18
C VAL A 151 23.48 -35.47 14.95
N LYS A 152 24.69 -36.03 15.02
CA LYS A 152 25.93 -35.73 14.30
C LYS A 152 25.86 -35.84 12.76
N GLU A 153 26.79 -35.12 12.14
CA GLU A 153 27.12 -35.04 10.71
C GLU A 153 27.10 -36.38 9.96
N THR A 154 26.52 -36.39 8.76
CA THR A 154 26.96 -37.22 7.63
C THR A 154 26.26 -36.78 6.34
N TYR A 155 27.08 -36.38 5.36
CA TYR A 155 26.89 -36.36 3.89
C TYR A 155 25.58 -35.79 3.31
N GLU A 156 25.69 -34.63 2.63
CA GLU A 156 24.67 -34.07 1.74
C GLU A 156 24.56 -34.91 0.45
N PRO A 157 23.37 -35.40 0.08
CA PRO A 157 23.05 -35.72 -1.31
C PRO A 157 22.63 -34.44 -2.04
N GLU A 158 23.15 -34.23 -3.26
CA GLU A 158 22.70 -33.18 -4.18
C GLU A 158 21.18 -33.24 -4.39
N GLU A 159 20.50 -32.09 -4.29
CA GLU A 159 19.10 -31.95 -4.70
C GLU A 159 19.00 -32.15 -6.21
N GLU A 160 18.38 -33.24 -6.64
CA GLU A 160 17.91 -33.40 -8.03
C GLU A 160 16.94 -32.26 -8.36
N GLU A 161 17.25 -31.50 -9.42
CA GLU A 161 16.33 -30.53 -10.01
C GLU A 161 15.02 -31.23 -10.39
N PRO A 162 13.85 -30.65 -10.08
CA PRO A 162 12.58 -31.23 -10.49
C PRO A 162 12.51 -31.28 -12.02
N ASP A 163 12.23 -32.46 -12.56
CA ASP A 163 11.99 -32.67 -14.00
C ASP A 163 10.70 -31.95 -14.39
N ILE A 164 10.84 -30.74 -14.93
CA ILE A 164 9.73 -29.90 -15.36
C ILE A 164 9.20 -30.47 -16.69
N PRO A 165 7.92 -30.88 -16.76
CA PRO A 165 7.32 -31.34 -18.01
C PRO A 165 7.49 -30.29 -19.11
N PRO A 166 7.71 -30.70 -20.38
CA PRO A 166 7.87 -29.78 -21.50
C PRO A 166 6.68 -28.81 -21.68
N ASP A 167 5.54 -29.14 -21.08
CA ASP A 167 4.31 -28.34 -21.06
C ASP A 167 4.30 -27.11 -20.14
N ILE A 168 5.39 -26.81 -19.43
CA ILE A 168 5.50 -25.59 -18.60
C ILE A 168 6.66 -24.68 -19.06
N ARG A 169 7.55 -25.19 -19.92
CA ARG A 169 8.70 -24.42 -20.45
C ARG A 169 8.28 -23.18 -21.25
N TYR A 170 7.14 -23.22 -21.94
CA TYR A 170 6.64 -22.07 -22.70
C TYR A 170 6.05 -20.96 -21.83
N MET A 171 5.50 -21.25 -20.65
CA MET A 171 5.02 -20.21 -19.73
C MET A 171 6.14 -19.49 -18.98
N ILE A 172 7.29 -20.15 -18.81
CA ILE A 172 8.47 -19.57 -18.15
C ILE A 172 9.25 -18.69 -19.14
N ASN A 173 9.31 -19.06 -20.42
CA ASN A 173 10.02 -18.30 -21.46
C ASN A 173 9.27 -17.04 -21.94
N GLU A 174 7.98 -16.85 -21.62
CA GLU A 174 7.25 -15.61 -21.93
C GLU A 174 7.44 -14.49 -20.89
N LEU A 175 8.05 -14.78 -19.74
CA LEU A 175 8.33 -13.79 -18.69
C LEU A 175 9.69 -13.07 -18.85
N ASP A 176 10.45 -13.38 -19.90
CA ASP A 176 11.86 -13.00 -20.00
C ASP A 176 12.16 -11.71 -20.80
N GLN A 177 11.17 -10.83 -20.99
CA GLN A 177 11.39 -9.53 -21.64
C GLN A 177 10.61 -8.39 -20.99
N ASP A 178 10.83 -8.15 -19.71
CA ASP A 178 10.50 -6.84 -19.10
C ASP A 178 11.52 -5.78 -19.59
N GLU A 179 11.45 -5.40 -20.87
CA GLU A 179 12.05 -4.16 -21.37
C GLU A 179 11.25 -2.97 -20.82
N VAL A 180 11.55 -2.56 -19.59
CA VAL A 180 10.89 -1.39 -18.98
C VAL A 180 11.50 -0.11 -19.54
N GLU A 181 10.69 0.81 -20.08
CA GLU A 181 11.17 2.13 -20.45
C GLU A 181 11.41 2.99 -19.20
N LEU A 182 12.66 3.33 -18.94
CA LEU A 182 13.07 4.20 -17.83
C LEU A 182 13.68 5.50 -18.37
N GLN A 183 13.41 6.59 -17.67
CA GLN A 183 14.07 7.84 -17.94
C GLN A 183 15.45 7.88 -17.27
N CYS A 184 16.51 8.15 -18.05
CA CYS A 184 17.85 8.29 -17.52
C CYS A 184 17.94 9.49 -16.56
N PRO A 185 18.40 9.29 -15.31
CA PRO A 185 18.46 10.37 -14.32
C PRO A 185 19.53 11.44 -14.62
N LYS A 186 20.47 11.17 -15.54
CA LYS A 186 21.55 12.12 -15.90
C LYS A 186 21.23 12.97 -17.13
N CYS A 187 20.58 12.40 -18.14
CA CYS A 187 20.31 13.10 -19.40
C CYS A 187 18.82 13.23 -19.75
N GLY A 188 17.92 12.64 -18.95
CA GLY A 188 16.47 12.74 -19.17
C GLY A 188 15.95 11.96 -20.38
N CYS A 189 16.79 11.22 -21.11
CA CYS A 189 16.37 10.40 -22.24
C CYS A 189 15.63 9.14 -21.76
N LEU A 190 14.55 8.76 -22.44
CA LEU A 190 13.90 7.47 -22.26
C LEU A 190 14.79 6.38 -22.86
N ILE A 191 15.06 5.34 -22.09
CA ILE A 191 15.86 4.19 -22.50
C ILE A 191 15.12 2.92 -22.12
N LYS A 192 15.33 1.87 -22.92
CA LYS A 192 14.90 0.52 -22.57
C LYS A 192 15.86 -0.02 -21.51
N TYR A 193 15.39 -0.12 -20.28
CA TYR A 193 16.16 -0.65 -19.17
C TYR A 193 16.18 -2.18 -19.22
N LYS A 194 17.36 -2.75 -18.98
CA LYS A 194 17.54 -4.18 -18.71
C LYS A 194 18.15 -4.34 -17.32
N PRO A 195 17.71 -5.31 -16.52
CA PRO A 195 18.33 -5.59 -15.22
C PRO A 195 19.86 -5.67 -15.32
N GLY A 196 20.56 -4.90 -14.49
CA GLY A 196 22.03 -4.82 -14.51
C GLY A 196 22.64 -3.70 -15.39
N LEU A 197 21.82 -2.91 -16.09
CA LEU A 197 22.29 -1.74 -16.84
C LEU A 197 22.82 -0.65 -15.89
N LYS A 198 24.15 -0.47 -15.84
CA LYS A 198 24.82 0.57 -15.04
C LYS A 198 25.21 1.82 -15.83
N ILE A 199 25.16 1.76 -17.17
CA ILE A 199 25.57 2.86 -18.05
C ILE A 199 24.39 3.21 -18.96
N CYS A 200 24.07 4.50 -19.05
CA CYS A 200 23.02 4.96 -19.94
C CYS A 200 23.47 4.82 -21.41
N PRO A 201 22.70 4.14 -22.28
CA PRO A 201 23.05 4.00 -23.70
C PRO A 201 23.02 5.34 -24.46
N ALA A 202 22.23 6.31 -24.01
CA ALA A 202 22.12 7.61 -24.67
C ALA A 202 23.27 8.56 -24.34
N CYS A 203 23.65 8.68 -23.06
CA CYS A 203 24.69 9.64 -22.63
C CYS A 203 26.02 9.00 -22.22
N LYS A 204 26.12 7.66 -22.24
CA LYS A 204 27.30 6.86 -21.88
C LYS A 204 27.86 7.12 -20.47
N LYS A 205 27.08 7.77 -19.60
CA LYS A 205 27.43 8.02 -18.20
C LYS A 205 26.93 6.88 -17.32
N GLU A 206 27.69 6.59 -16.27
CA GLU A 206 27.28 5.66 -15.22
C GLU A 206 26.10 6.22 -14.43
N VAL A 207 25.09 5.40 -14.21
CA VAL A 207 23.78 5.77 -13.67
C VAL A 207 23.22 4.63 -12.84
N ASN A 208 22.79 4.97 -11.62
CA ASN A 208 21.97 4.10 -10.80
C ASN A 208 20.50 4.45 -11.08
N PHE A 209 19.81 3.56 -11.80
CA PHE A 209 18.39 3.75 -12.14
C PHE A 209 17.45 3.55 -10.95
N PHE A 210 17.92 2.86 -9.91
CA PHE A 210 17.23 2.69 -8.65
C PHE A 210 18.08 3.29 -7.54
N SER A 211 17.51 4.24 -6.80
CA SER A 211 18.10 4.76 -5.57
C SER A 211 17.91 3.73 -4.44
N GLU A 212 18.99 3.40 -3.72
CA GLU A 212 18.94 2.61 -2.48
C GLU A 212 18.03 3.22 -1.41
#